data_AF-A0A9D9AJ55-F1
#
_entry.id   AF-A0A9D9AJ55-F1
#
_cell.length_a   1.000
_cell.length_b   1.000
_cell.length_c   1.000
_cell.angle_alpha   90.00
_cell.angle_beta   90.00
_cell.angle_gamma   90.00
#
_symmetry.space_group_name_H-M   'P 1'
#
loop_
_entity.id
_entity.type
_entity.pdbx_description
1 polymer ?
#
loop_
_entity_poly.entity_id
_entity_poly.type
_entity_poly.pdbx_seq_one_letter_code
_entity_poly.pdbx_strand_id
1 'polypeptide(L)'
;MKDIVEVVHRYLRDSDTSWTVAVFGAIAEYHTVPGEPQEVRLSADGGTIIGSGGALRVALSGPVRLAPYEFLTKRRDFWLHGVNLCLPDDVADIGCGRPGLAELGPDEEAIRQDDRPAILFDLGLGRPTLQAMIRTADPSLIKALRGQVGRNLLGAEG
;
A
#
# COMPACT_ATOMS: atom_id res chain seq x y z
N MET A 1 -11.78 14.87 11.26
CA MET A 1 -11.96 13.57 10.57
C MET A 1 -12.81 13.70 9.33
N LYS A 2 -14.04 14.23 9.42
CA LYS A 2 -14.94 14.43 8.26
C LYS A 2 -14.25 15.15 7.08
N ASP A 3 -13.54 16.23 7.33
CA ASP A 3 -12.85 16.98 6.26
C ASP A 3 -11.73 16.18 5.57
N ILE A 4 -11.07 15.28 6.30
CA ILE A 4 -10.01 14.40 5.75
C ILE A 4 -10.63 13.31 4.88
N VAL A 5 -11.74 12.72 5.32
CA VAL A 5 -12.48 11.73 4.55
C VAL A 5 -12.94 12.32 3.21
N GLU A 6 -13.44 13.56 3.21
CA GLU A 6 -13.83 14.25 1.97
C GLU A 6 -12.65 14.50 1.02
N VAL A 7 -11.46 14.81 1.56
CA VAL A 7 -10.23 14.93 0.77
C VAL A 7 -9.88 13.57 0.13
N VAL A 8 -9.90 12.49 0.90
CA VAL A 8 -9.67 11.14 0.38
C VAL A 8 -10.71 10.78 -0.68
N HIS A 9 -11.99 11.03 -0.44
CA HIS A 9 -13.07 10.75 -1.41
C HIS A 9 -12.91 11.51 -2.72
N ARG A 10 -12.45 12.77 -2.66
CA ARG A 10 -12.15 13.56 -3.85
C ARG A 10 -11.04 12.92 -4.67
N TYR A 11 -9.91 12.63 -4.03
CA TYR A 11 -8.73 12.11 -4.71
C TYR A 11 -8.84 10.62 -5.09
N LEU A 12 -9.75 9.86 -4.47
CA LEU A 12 -10.07 8.52 -4.94
C LEU A 12 -10.93 8.52 -6.22
N ARG A 13 -11.62 9.63 -6.52
CA ARG A 13 -12.45 9.78 -7.74
C ARG A 13 -11.69 10.43 -8.89
N ASP A 14 -10.51 10.98 -8.62
CA ASP A 14 -9.72 11.71 -9.59
C ASP A 14 -8.69 10.78 -10.25
N SER A 15 -8.89 10.51 -11.53
CA SER A 15 -8.03 9.61 -12.31
C SER A 15 -6.64 10.16 -12.61
N ASP A 16 -6.39 11.44 -12.31
CA ASP A 16 -5.06 12.04 -12.43
C ASP A 16 -4.27 11.93 -11.11
N THR A 17 -4.90 11.41 -10.05
CA THR A 17 -4.24 11.19 -8.76
C THR A 17 -3.40 9.92 -8.76
N SER A 18 -2.14 10.06 -8.36
CA SER A 18 -1.27 8.94 -8.03
C SER A 18 -1.15 8.79 -6.51
N TRP A 19 -1.11 7.56 -6.03
CA TRP A 19 -0.96 7.23 -4.62
C TRP A 19 0.35 6.48 -4.42
N THR A 20 1.12 6.88 -3.41
CA THR A 20 2.40 6.26 -3.10
C THR A 20 2.53 6.04 -1.61
N VAL A 21 3.12 4.92 -1.23
CA VAL A 21 3.63 4.68 0.12
C VAL A 21 5.03 4.08 0.01
N ALA A 22 5.96 4.56 0.82
CA ALA A 22 7.35 4.14 0.74
C ALA A 22 8.02 4.12 2.11
N VAL A 23 8.95 3.18 2.26
CA VAL A 23 9.92 3.08 3.34
C VAL A 23 11.25 2.66 2.73
N PHE A 24 12.33 2.74 3.49
CA PHE A 24 13.60 2.23 3.00
C PHE A 24 13.50 0.72 2.69
N GLY A 25 13.73 0.36 1.43
CA GLY A 25 13.66 -1.01 0.91
C GLY A 25 12.33 -1.40 0.25
N ALA A 26 11.30 -0.55 0.27
CA ALA A 26 10.04 -0.83 -0.43
C ALA A 26 9.29 0.44 -0.83
N ILE A 27 8.69 0.38 -2.02
CA ILE A 27 7.75 1.37 -2.53
C ILE A 27 6.56 0.64 -3.15
N ALA A 28 5.36 1.16 -2.91
CA ALA A 28 4.16 0.75 -3.59
C ALA A 28 3.47 1.99 -4.16
N GLU A 29 3.03 1.88 -5.41
CA GLU A 29 2.36 2.95 -6.14
C GLU A 29 1.07 2.41 -6.73
N TYR A 30 0.04 3.26 -6.73
CA TYR A 30 -1.20 3.01 -7.43
C TYR A 30 -1.54 4.21 -8.30
N HIS A 31 -1.76 3.91 -9.58
CA HIS A 31 -2.32 4.84 -10.54
C HIS A 31 -3.47 4.16 -11.26
N THR A 32 -4.47 4.96 -11.56
CA THR A 32 -5.59 4.60 -12.41
C THR A 32 -5.12 4.41 -13.84
N VAL A 33 -5.53 3.31 -14.48
CA VAL A 33 -5.21 3.08 -15.90
C VAL A 33 -6.16 3.93 -16.76
N PRO A 34 -5.65 4.85 -17.60
CA PRO A 34 -6.49 5.74 -18.39
C PRO A 34 -7.42 4.98 -19.34
N GLY A 35 -8.70 5.35 -19.34
CA GLY A 35 -9.71 4.76 -20.23
C GLY A 35 -10.25 3.41 -19.77
N GLU A 36 -9.75 2.86 -18.66
CA GLU A 36 -10.24 1.58 -18.13
C GLU A 36 -11.28 1.78 -17.01
N PRO A 37 -12.35 0.95 -16.95
CA PRO A 37 -13.34 1.03 -15.90
C PRO A 37 -12.75 0.86 -14.51
N GLN A 38 -13.27 1.64 -13.56
CA GLN A 38 -12.89 1.57 -12.16
C GLN A 38 -14.12 1.52 -11.28
N GLU A 39 -14.05 0.69 -10.25
CA GLU A 39 -15.05 0.66 -9.19
C GLU A 39 -14.55 1.45 -7.99
N VAL A 40 -15.25 2.53 -7.65
CA VAL A 40 -14.96 3.34 -6.46
C VAL A 40 -16.02 3.08 -5.40
N ARG A 41 -15.60 2.55 -4.25
CA ARG A 41 -16.45 2.31 -3.07
C ARG A 41 -16.02 3.25 -1.96
N LEU A 42 -16.89 4.18 -1.55
CA LEU A 42 -16.59 5.11 -0.48
C LEU A 42 -17.24 4.67 0.83
N SER A 43 -16.56 4.91 1.95
CA SER A 43 -17.04 4.65 3.30
C SER A 43 -16.91 5.90 4.18
N ALA A 44 -17.52 5.86 5.37
CA ALA A 44 -17.46 6.96 6.33
C ALA A 44 -16.03 7.24 6.87
N ASP A 45 -15.13 6.27 6.70
CA ASP A 45 -13.76 6.25 7.21
C ASP A 45 -12.72 6.08 6.08
N GLY A 46 -13.08 6.32 4.83
CA GLY A 46 -12.15 6.24 3.70
C GLY A 46 -12.79 5.72 2.42
N GLY A 47 -12.12 4.79 1.75
CA GLY A 47 -12.64 4.23 0.51
C GLY A 47 -11.71 3.23 -0.16
N THR A 48 -12.18 2.64 -1.25
CA THR A 48 -11.48 1.66 -2.05
C THR A 48 -11.68 1.95 -3.54
N ILE A 49 -10.63 1.85 -4.34
CA ILE A 49 -10.69 1.83 -5.80
C ILE A 49 -10.21 0.48 -6.29
N ILE A 50 -10.92 -0.09 -7.25
CA ILE A 50 -10.57 -1.33 -7.91
C ILE A 50 -10.54 -1.06 -9.41
N GLY A 51 -9.38 -1.24 -10.03
CA GLY A 51 -9.20 -1.18 -11.48
C GLY A 51 -8.57 -2.46 -11.99
N SER A 52 -8.25 -2.53 -13.27
CA SER A 52 -7.48 -3.63 -13.87
C SER A 52 -6.06 -3.73 -13.32
N GLY A 53 -5.36 -2.58 -13.20
CA GLY A 53 -3.97 -2.48 -12.73
C GLY A 53 -3.76 -2.81 -11.25
N GLY A 54 -4.84 -3.00 -10.48
CA GLY A 54 -4.76 -3.30 -9.05
C GLY A 54 -5.92 -2.70 -8.27
N ALA A 55 -5.75 -2.63 -6.96
CA ALA A 55 -6.71 -1.98 -6.08
C ALA A 55 -5.98 -1.23 -4.95
N LEU A 56 -6.59 -0.14 -4.50
CA LEU A 56 -6.13 0.67 -3.38
C LEU A 56 -7.26 0.78 -2.37
N ARG A 57 -6.96 0.57 -1.08
CA ARG A 57 -7.86 0.86 0.03
C ARG A 57 -7.19 1.85 0.97
N VAL A 58 -7.89 2.93 1.29
CA VAL A 58 -7.51 3.90 2.32
C VAL A 58 -8.49 3.74 3.48
N ALA A 59 -7.99 3.36 4.64
CA ALA A 59 -8.78 3.24 5.87
C ALA A 59 -8.23 4.21 6.93
N LEU A 60 -9.04 5.19 7.32
CA LEU A 60 -8.69 6.26 8.26
C LEU A 60 -9.12 5.87 9.68
N SER A 61 -8.38 4.96 10.32
CA SER A 61 -8.71 4.38 11.62
C SER A 61 -8.10 5.09 12.85
N GLY A 62 -7.43 6.24 12.67
CA GLY A 62 -6.70 6.92 13.74
C GLY A 62 -6.62 8.45 13.57
N PRO A 63 -5.82 9.16 14.39
CA PRO A 63 -5.66 10.62 14.35
C PRO A 63 -4.82 11.09 13.15
N VAL A 64 -5.28 10.80 11.94
CA VAL A 64 -4.63 11.17 10.69
C VAL A 64 -4.53 12.70 10.57
N ARG A 65 -3.38 13.19 10.12
CA ARG A 65 -3.12 14.59 9.79
C ARG A 65 -2.75 14.72 8.32
N LEU A 66 -3.23 15.80 7.70
CA LEU A 66 -2.82 16.16 6.35
C LEU A 66 -1.55 17.01 6.42
N ALA A 67 -0.53 16.63 5.66
CA ALA A 67 0.67 17.45 5.45
C ALA A 67 0.80 17.76 3.96
N PRO A 68 0.25 18.90 3.49
CA PRO A 68 0.38 19.32 2.10
C PRO A 68 1.84 19.64 1.78
N TYR A 69 2.24 19.38 0.54
CA TYR A 69 3.57 19.70 0.05
C TYR A 69 3.53 20.08 -1.43
N GLU A 70 4.59 20.75 -1.84
CA GLU A 70 4.88 21.04 -3.24
C GLU A 70 6.38 20.89 -3.48
N PHE A 71 6.75 20.47 -4.70
CA PHE A 71 8.14 20.52 -5.13
C PHE A 71 8.24 20.80 -6.63
N LEU A 72 9.33 21.45 -7.01
CA LEU A 72 9.64 21.71 -8.40
C LEU A 72 10.09 20.41 -9.09
N THR A 73 9.58 20.18 -10.29
CA THR A 73 10.06 19.07 -11.12
C THR A 73 11.22 19.53 -12.01
N LYS A 74 11.91 18.59 -12.65
CA LYS A 74 12.93 18.93 -13.67
C LYS A 74 12.34 19.63 -14.91
N ARG A 75 11.02 19.54 -15.12
CA ARG A 75 10.33 20.21 -16.23
C ARG A 75 9.93 21.61 -15.76
N ARG A 76 10.45 22.64 -16.45
CA ARG A 76 10.32 24.05 -16.05
C ARG A 76 8.88 24.53 -15.84
N ASP A 77 7.93 23.93 -16.56
CA ASP A 77 6.52 24.34 -16.53
C ASP A 77 5.64 23.42 -15.66
N PHE A 78 6.25 22.52 -14.88
CA PHE A 78 5.54 21.58 -14.03
C PHE A 78 6.06 21.63 -12.60
N TRP A 79 5.13 21.74 -11.66
CA TRP A 79 5.35 21.42 -10.26
C TRP A 79 4.59 20.15 -9.89
N LEU A 80 5.00 19.50 -8.80
CA LEU A 80 4.19 18.47 -8.17
C LEU A 80 3.65 19.04 -6.87
N HIS A 81 2.38 18.79 -6.62
CA HIS A 81 1.74 19.09 -5.35
C HIS A 81 1.02 17.84 -4.87
N GLY A 82 0.97 17.67 -3.56
CA GLY A 82 0.37 16.49 -2.97
C GLY A 82 0.06 16.70 -1.50
N VAL A 83 -0.53 15.69 -0.89
CA VAL A 83 -0.86 15.68 0.52
C VAL A 83 -0.43 14.35 1.10
N ASN A 84 0.40 14.40 2.14
CA ASN A 84 0.72 13.21 2.92
C ASN A 84 -0.38 12.99 3.97
N LEU A 85 -0.79 11.73 4.12
CA LEU A 85 -1.65 11.24 5.19
C LEU A 85 -0.74 10.71 6.30
N CYS A 86 -0.57 11.47 7.38
CA CYS A 86 0.38 11.16 8.44
C CYS A 86 -0.32 10.68 9.71
N LEU A 87 0.27 9.72 10.40
CA LEU A 87 -0.10 9.32 11.76
C LEU A 87 0.97 9.81 12.75
N PRO A 88 0.60 10.10 14.01
CA PRO A 88 1.57 10.23 15.11
C PRO A 88 2.41 8.96 15.27
N ASP A 89 3.67 9.09 15.67
CA ASP A 89 4.62 7.97 15.74
C ASP A 89 4.14 6.80 16.60
N ASP A 90 3.48 7.09 17.73
CA ASP A 90 2.93 6.08 18.66
C ASP A 90 1.74 5.30 18.08
N VAL A 91 1.05 5.86 17.09
CA VAL A 91 -0.04 5.20 16.36
C VAL A 91 0.44 4.56 15.06
N ALA A 92 1.49 5.12 14.45
CA ALA A 92 2.07 4.61 13.22
C ALA A 92 2.85 3.31 13.44
N ASP A 93 3.34 3.07 14.65
CA ASP A 93 4.08 1.85 15.02
C ASP A 93 3.14 0.63 15.07
N ILE A 94 3.20 -0.19 14.03
CA ILE A 94 2.52 -1.49 13.93
C ILE A 94 3.29 -2.62 14.63
N GLY A 95 4.35 -2.29 15.38
CA GLY A 95 5.21 -3.20 16.13
C GLY A 95 6.46 -3.63 15.36
N CYS A 96 7.30 -4.44 16.02
CA CYS A 96 8.50 -4.99 15.39
C CYS A 96 8.10 -5.96 14.26
N GLY A 97 8.23 -5.51 13.01
CA GLY A 97 8.05 -6.35 11.83
C GLY A 97 8.95 -7.60 11.87
N ARG A 98 8.58 -8.63 11.12
CA ARG A 98 9.36 -9.88 11.06
C ARG A 98 10.72 -9.59 10.41
N PRO A 99 11.85 -10.12 10.90
CA PRO A 99 13.19 -9.83 10.35
C PRO A 99 13.55 -10.69 9.12
N GLY A 100 12.56 -11.33 8.50
CA GLY A 100 12.75 -12.21 7.35
C GLY A 100 11.42 -12.69 6.78
N LEU A 101 11.50 -13.33 5.61
CA LEU A 101 10.33 -13.79 4.86
C LEU A 101 9.45 -14.71 5.71
N ALA A 102 8.14 -14.47 5.74
CA ALA A 102 7.19 -15.28 6.51
C ALA A 102 5.92 -15.57 5.73
N GLU A 103 5.49 -16.83 5.73
CA GLU A 103 4.16 -17.23 5.23
C GLU A 103 3.09 -16.89 6.28
N LEU A 104 2.03 -16.22 5.86
CA LEU A 104 0.91 -15.81 6.72
C LEU A 104 -0.35 -16.65 6.48
N GLY A 105 -0.40 -17.44 5.41
CA GLY A 105 -1.58 -18.18 4.98
C GLY A 105 -2.42 -17.40 3.95
N PRO A 106 -3.70 -17.75 3.76
CA PRO A 106 -4.59 -17.04 2.83
C PRO A 106 -4.76 -15.55 3.16
N ASP A 107 -4.92 -14.71 2.14
CA ASP A 107 -5.17 -13.27 2.30
C ASP A 107 -6.68 -12.96 2.45
N GLU A 108 -7.25 -13.29 3.60
CA GLU A 108 -8.68 -13.09 3.88
C GLU A 108 -9.16 -11.63 3.69
N GLU A 109 -8.25 -10.67 3.81
CA GLU A 109 -8.52 -9.24 3.71
C GLU A 109 -8.29 -8.66 2.31
N ALA A 110 -7.94 -9.50 1.33
CA ALA A 110 -7.74 -9.09 -0.05
C ALA A 110 -8.97 -8.32 -0.57
N ILE A 111 -8.69 -7.18 -1.25
CA ILE A 111 -9.74 -6.28 -1.75
C ILE A 111 -10.66 -7.00 -2.75
N ARG A 112 -10.07 -7.81 -3.64
CA ARG A 112 -10.81 -8.67 -4.55
C ARG A 112 -11.07 -10.01 -3.86
N GLN A 113 -12.32 -10.46 -3.89
CA GLN A 113 -12.70 -11.71 -3.23
C GLN A 113 -11.97 -12.92 -3.81
N ASP A 114 -11.74 -12.93 -5.13
CA ASP A 114 -11.04 -14.02 -5.82
C ASP A 114 -9.56 -14.13 -5.44
N ASP A 115 -8.97 -13.04 -4.91
CA ASP A 115 -7.59 -13.03 -4.44
C ASP A 115 -7.45 -13.63 -3.03
N ARG A 116 -8.55 -13.76 -2.26
CA ARG A 116 -8.48 -14.19 -0.85
C ARG A 116 -7.89 -15.57 -0.61
N PRO A 117 -8.15 -16.59 -1.45
CA PRO A 117 -7.55 -17.90 -1.28
C PRO A 117 -6.03 -17.94 -1.53
N ALA A 118 -5.46 -16.91 -2.16
CA ALA A 118 -4.03 -16.84 -2.47
C ALA A 118 -3.19 -16.69 -1.20
N ILE A 119 -1.98 -17.27 -1.20
CA ILE A 119 -1.10 -17.25 -0.03
C ILE A 119 -0.39 -15.90 0.05
N LEU A 120 -0.41 -15.32 1.25
CA LEU A 120 0.24 -14.07 1.61
C LEU A 120 1.58 -14.35 2.30
N PHE A 121 2.62 -13.65 1.85
CA PHE A 121 3.96 -13.69 2.42
C PHE A 121 4.38 -12.27 2.83
N ASP A 122 4.82 -12.08 4.07
CA ASP A 122 5.50 -10.85 4.50
C ASP A 122 6.97 -10.92 4.11
N LEU A 123 7.47 -9.92 3.38
CA LEU A 123 8.87 -9.86 2.94
C LEU A 123 9.87 -9.69 4.09
N GLY A 124 9.40 -9.34 5.29
CA GLY A 124 10.21 -9.29 6.48
C GLY A 124 11.17 -8.11 6.53
N LEU A 125 10.71 -6.94 6.11
CA LEU A 125 11.53 -5.72 6.08
C LEU A 125 11.84 -5.13 7.47
N GLY A 126 11.18 -5.63 8.52
CA GLY A 126 11.36 -5.16 9.90
C GLY A 126 11.05 -3.67 10.08
N ARG A 127 10.16 -3.09 9.27
CA ARG A 127 9.80 -1.66 9.36
C ARG A 127 8.61 -1.48 10.32
N PRO A 128 8.68 -0.50 11.24
CA PRO A 128 7.62 -0.29 12.23
C PRO A 128 6.37 0.37 11.66
N THR A 129 6.41 0.89 10.42
CA THR A 129 5.29 1.67 9.85
C THR A 129 4.74 1.09 8.55
N LEU A 130 5.34 0.02 8.01
CA LEU A 130 4.93 -0.59 6.75
C LEU A 130 5.32 -2.07 6.68
N GLN A 131 4.36 -2.90 6.31
CA GLN A 131 4.59 -4.28 5.88
C GLN A 131 4.50 -4.36 4.36
N ALA A 132 5.55 -4.86 3.71
CA ALA A 132 5.55 -5.14 2.29
C ALA A 132 5.32 -6.64 2.10
N MET A 133 4.28 -7.01 1.36
CA MET A 133 3.85 -8.39 1.24
C MET A 133 3.70 -8.82 -0.21
N ILE A 134 3.80 -10.13 -0.46
CA ILE A 134 3.50 -10.77 -1.73
C ILE A 134 2.28 -11.65 -1.54
N ARG A 135 1.26 -11.43 -2.36
CA ARG A 135 0.12 -12.36 -2.52
C ARG A 135 0.31 -13.14 -3.81
N THR A 136 0.23 -14.47 -3.74
CA THR A 136 0.31 -15.30 -4.95
C THR A 136 -0.45 -16.62 -4.84
N ALA A 137 -1.07 -17.02 -5.95
CA ALA A 137 -1.64 -18.34 -6.15
C ALA A 137 -0.76 -19.24 -7.04
N ASP A 138 0.37 -18.73 -7.56
CA ASP A 138 1.29 -19.50 -8.41
C ASP A 138 2.04 -20.55 -7.56
N PRO A 139 1.83 -21.86 -7.79
CA PRO A 139 2.50 -22.92 -7.04
C PRO A 139 4.02 -22.86 -7.12
N SER A 140 4.59 -22.39 -8.23
CA SER A 140 6.04 -22.30 -8.43
C SER A 140 6.64 -21.23 -7.54
N LEU A 141 6.04 -20.03 -7.56
CA LEU A 141 6.44 -18.93 -6.68
C LEU A 141 6.22 -19.28 -5.20
N ILE A 142 5.09 -19.90 -4.85
CA ILE A 142 4.84 -20.37 -3.47
C ILE A 142 5.94 -21.33 -3.00
N LYS A 143 6.32 -22.29 -3.83
CA LYS A 143 7.41 -23.23 -3.51
C LYS A 143 8.73 -22.51 -3.30
N ALA A 144 9.06 -21.53 -4.16
CA ALA A 144 10.27 -20.74 -4.05
C ALA A 144 10.31 -19.91 -2.75
N LEU A 145 9.20 -19.22 -2.43
CA LEU A 145 9.08 -18.39 -1.23
C LEU A 145 9.17 -19.24 0.05
N ARG A 146 8.49 -20.40 0.09
CA ARG A 146 8.61 -21.36 1.20
C ARG A 146 10.05 -21.80 1.45
N GLY A 147 10.83 -21.98 0.39
CA GLY A 147 12.26 -22.31 0.49
C GLY A 147 13.13 -21.20 1.07
N GLN A 148 12.63 -19.96 1.14
CA GLN A 148 13.35 -18.80 1.69
C GLN A 148 12.76 -18.30 3.02
N VAL A 149 11.75 -18.97 3.59
CA VAL A 149 11.14 -18.55 4.87
C VAL A 149 12.21 -18.45 5.98
N GLY A 150 12.13 -17.37 6.76
CA GLY A 150 13.08 -17.01 7.81
C GLY A 150 14.34 -16.27 7.33
N ARG A 151 14.58 -16.19 6.01
CA ARG A 151 15.73 -15.46 5.46
C ARG A 151 15.41 -13.98 5.28
N ASN A 152 16.43 -13.15 5.48
CA ASN A 152 16.39 -11.74 5.11
C ASN A 152 16.70 -11.60 3.62
N LEU A 153 15.71 -11.21 2.81
CA LEU A 153 15.85 -11.07 1.36
C LEU A 153 16.69 -9.87 0.92
N LEU A 154 16.87 -8.88 1.81
CA LEU A 154 17.65 -7.65 1.54
C LEU A 154 18.95 -7.58 2.36
N GLY A 155 19.27 -8.63 3.12
CA GLY A 155 20.54 -8.77 3.80
C GLY A 155 21.66 -9.07 2.80
N ALA A 156 22.88 -8.60 3.08
CA ALA A 156 24.04 -9.03 2.31
C ALA A 156 24.17 -10.56 2.37
N GLU A 157 24.46 -11.21 1.25
CA GLU A 157 24.86 -12.61 1.25
C GLU A 157 26.12 -12.77 2.12
N GLY A 158 26.04 -13.63 3.12
CA GLY A 158 27.21 -14.10 3.89
C GLY A 158 27.82 -15.31 3.24
#